data_AF-A0A9D4PAS1-F1
#
_entry.id   AF-A0A9D4PAS1-F1
#
_cell.length_a   1.000
_cell.length_b   1.000
_cell.length_c   1.000
_cell.angle_alpha   90.00
_cell.angle_beta   90.00
_cell.angle_gamma   90.00
#
_symmetry.space_group_name_H-M   'P 1'
#
loop_
_entity.id
_entity.type
_entity.pdbx_description
1 polymer ?
#
loop_
_entity_poly.entity_id
_entity_poly.type
_entity_poly.pdbx_seq_one_letter_code
_entity_poly.pdbx_strand_id
1 'polypeptide(L)'
;MASTKVSPPCSASRLPTPRVRFSAADDLILVRLVAEIGPMSDPSRWQEVAQIVQDKTGKLCSARRARERFHLLLVQFRRKDNENRRKSGVEEDFGELERLLQELSDLARDCGYKPRAVDRQRKQRSTPPSAASSELPNSSTRRAKTQSLRMEAAADRLAVSTATFAAVSAAAADNHPDLGVQRHNEVTIAYLEARSRREHEINNRRLDLEERRLHQSAKEHADHIRLREAELEERKLERQALAEERRLMASERQALLEQYQVQLDMLKRLHDEVTKKKP
;
A
#
# COMPACT_ATOMS: atom_id res chain seq x y z
N MET A 1 23.08 45.56 -53.13
CA MET A 1 23.82 44.35 -52.70
C MET A 1 23.04 43.73 -51.55
N ALA A 2 22.62 42.48 -51.71
CA ALA A 2 21.59 41.85 -50.89
C ALA A 2 22.13 41.37 -49.53
N SER A 3 21.48 41.79 -48.44
CA SER A 3 21.75 41.34 -47.08
C SER A 3 21.24 39.91 -46.87
N THR A 4 22.16 39.00 -46.54
CA THR A 4 21.89 37.60 -46.21
C THR A 4 21.26 37.50 -44.83
N LYS A 5 20.01 37.02 -44.79
CA LYS A 5 19.22 36.77 -43.58
C LYS A 5 19.62 35.39 -43.01
N VAL A 6 20.49 35.36 -42.01
CA VAL A 6 20.86 34.12 -41.31
C VAL A 6 19.69 33.72 -40.39
N SER A 7 19.01 32.64 -40.76
CA SER A 7 18.00 32.02 -39.91
C SER A 7 18.68 31.22 -38.79
N PRO A 8 18.19 31.28 -37.54
CA PRO A 8 18.69 30.42 -36.47
C PRO A 8 18.27 28.97 -36.72
N PRO A 9 19.12 27.96 -36.41
CA PRO A 9 18.78 26.56 -36.56
C PRO A 9 17.67 26.19 -35.58
N CYS A 10 16.48 25.98 -36.14
CA CYS A 10 15.29 25.57 -35.41
C CYS A 10 15.40 24.08 -35.05
N SER A 11 15.21 23.79 -33.75
CA SER A 11 14.73 22.52 -33.20
C SER A 11 15.66 21.30 -33.30
N ALA A 12 16.63 21.21 -32.40
CA ALA A 12 17.22 19.93 -32.01
C ALA A 12 16.10 18.97 -31.58
N SER A 13 16.03 17.83 -32.25
CA SER A 13 15.14 16.71 -31.98
C SER A 13 15.39 16.18 -30.56
N ARG A 14 14.55 16.59 -29.59
CA ARG A 14 14.55 15.95 -28.26
C ARG A 14 14.05 14.52 -28.46
N LEU A 15 14.97 13.57 -28.37
CA LEU A 15 14.62 12.16 -28.24
C LEU A 15 13.59 11.99 -27.13
N PRO A 16 12.55 11.15 -27.30
CA PRO A 16 11.54 10.94 -26.28
C PRO A 16 12.21 10.46 -24.99
N THR A 17 12.18 11.29 -23.94
CA THR A 17 12.73 10.88 -22.65
C THR A 17 11.97 9.64 -22.18
N PRO A 18 12.68 8.58 -21.75
CA PRO A 18 12.04 7.36 -21.29
C PRO A 18 11.07 7.70 -20.16
N ARG A 19 9.87 7.11 -20.21
CA ARG A 19 8.84 7.34 -19.21
C ARG A 19 9.28 6.74 -17.88
N VAL A 20 9.89 7.55 -17.04
CA VAL A 20 10.27 7.18 -15.67
C VAL A 20 9.02 6.78 -14.89
N ARG A 21 9.07 5.58 -14.29
CA ARG A 21 8.04 5.08 -13.37
C ARG A 21 8.55 5.18 -11.94
N PHE A 22 7.73 5.77 -11.07
CA PHE A 22 7.95 5.79 -9.63
C PHE A 22 7.51 4.45 -9.02
N SER A 23 8.38 3.89 -8.20
CA SER A 23 8.12 2.76 -7.32
C SER A 23 7.69 3.27 -5.94
N ALA A 24 7.18 2.37 -5.09
CA ALA A 24 6.80 2.71 -3.71
C ALA A 24 8.00 3.23 -2.89
N ALA A 25 9.21 2.71 -3.11
CA ALA A 25 10.42 3.18 -2.47
C ALA A 25 10.77 4.62 -2.90
N ASP A 26 10.61 4.95 -4.18
CA ASP A 26 10.84 6.31 -4.69
C ASP A 26 9.82 7.29 -4.10
N ASP A 27 8.57 6.86 -3.94
CA ASP A 27 7.51 7.68 -3.36
C ASP A 27 7.80 8.02 -1.91
N LEU A 28 8.30 7.07 -1.13
CA LEU A 28 8.71 7.28 0.26
C LEU A 28 9.89 8.25 0.37
N ILE A 29 10.90 8.11 -0.50
CA ILE A 29 12.02 9.07 -0.57
C ILE A 29 11.50 10.46 -0.92
N LEU A 30 10.65 10.58 -1.94
CA LEU A 30 10.06 11.85 -2.38
C LEU A 30 9.29 12.51 -1.23
N VAL A 31 8.45 11.76 -0.53
CA VAL A 31 7.60 12.29 0.54
C VAL A 31 8.43 12.73 1.75
N ARG A 32 9.45 11.96 2.15
CA ARG A 32 10.40 12.38 3.22
C ARG A 32 11.10 13.69 2.87
N LEU A 33 11.61 13.81 1.65
CA LEU A 33 12.30 15.03 1.20
C LEU A 33 11.37 16.24 1.14
N VAL A 34 10.10 16.04 0.76
CA VAL A 34 9.10 17.12 0.77
C VAL A 34 8.80 17.57 2.21
N ALA A 35 8.76 16.65 3.17
CA ALA A 35 8.61 16.99 4.59
C ALA A 35 9.82 17.74 5.15
N GLU A 36 11.04 17.34 4.78
CA GLU A 36 12.28 17.99 5.24
C GLU A 36 12.48 19.38 4.63
N ILE A 37 12.28 19.53 3.31
CA ILE A 37 12.61 20.76 2.57
C ILE A 37 11.45 21.78 2.59
N GLY A 38 10.21 21.30 2.76
CA GLY A 38 9.02 22.15 2.80
C GLY A 38 8.75 22.95 1.51
N PRO A 39 8.77 22.35 0.31
CA PRO A 39 8.53 23.06 -0.96
C PRO A 39 7.08 23.52 -1.16
N MET A 40 6.20 23.27 -0.18
CA MET A 40 4.81 23.73 -0.17
C MET A 40 4.70 25.21 0.22
N SER A 41 5.58 25.68 1.11
CA SER A 41 5.69 27.09 1.48
C SER A 41 6.41 27.88 0.39
N ASP A 42 7.52 27.33 -0.13
CA ASP A 42 8.35 27.95 -1.17
C ASP A 42 8.42 27.09 -2.43
N PRO A 43 7.69 27.44 -3.51
CA PRO A 43 7.66 26.66 -4.74
C PRO A 43 9.01 26.52 -5.46
N SER A 44 9.98 27.41 -5.20
CA SER A 44 11.33 27.34 -5.78
C SER A 44 12.10 26.10 -5.29
N ARG A 45 11.79 25.61 -4.08
CA ARG A 45 12.46 24.45 -3.48
C ARG A 45 12.12 23.11 -4.16
N TRP A 46 11.13 23.08 -5.06
CA TRP A 46 10.87 21.89 -5.88
C TRP A 46 12.06 21.50 -6.78
N GLN A 47 12.93 22.45 -7.12
CA GLN A 47 14.17 22.16 -7.86
C GLN A 47 15.15 21.34 -7.02
N GLU A 48 15.35 21.76 -5.78
CA GLU A 48 16.21 21.08 -4.81
C GLU A 48 15.70 19.67 -4.51
N VAL A 49 14.40 19.51 -4.24
CA VAL A 49 13.77 18.19 -4.04
C VAL A 49 14.01 17.28 -5.24
N ALA A 50 13.85 17.79 -6.46
CA ALA A 50 14.02 16.97 -7.67
C ALA A 50 15.47 16.52 -7.88
N GLN A 51 16.45 17.38 -7.56
CA GLN A 51 17.86 17.04 -7.64
C GLN A 51 18.21 15.92 -6.65
N ILE A 52 17.79 16.05 -5.38
CA ILE A 52 18.08 15.04 -4.36
C ILE A 52 17.36 13.72 -4.66
N VAL A 53 16.13 13.76 -5.17
CA VAL A 53 15.43 12.55 -5.63
C VAL A 53 16.18 11.88 -6.77
N GLN A 54 16.68 12.66 -7.74
CA GLN A 54 17.47 12.13 -8.84
C GLN A 54 18.76 11.47 -8.34
N ASP A 55 19.44 12.08 -7.38
CA ASP A 55 20.67 11.53 -6.77
C ASP A 55 20.40 10.24 -6.00
N LYS A 56 19.31 10.18 -5.22
CA LYS A 56 18.95 8.99 -4.42
C LYS A 56 18.39 7.83 -5.24
N THR A 57 17.65 8.12 -6.31
CA THR A 57 16.94 7.09 -7.11
C THR A 57 17.63 6.74 -8.42
N GLY A 58 18.61 7.54 -8.86
CA GLY A 58 19.26 7.42 -10.16
C GLY A 58 18.34 7.73 -11.35
N LYS A 59 17.13 8.25 -11.11
CA LYS A 59 16.11 8.49 -12.14
C LYS A 59 16.05 9.96 -12.51
N LEU A 60 15.90 10.26 -13.80
CA LEU A 60 15.70 11.62 -14.29
C LEU A 60 14.39 12.20 -13.76
N CYS A 61 14.48 13.02 -12.71
CA CYS A 61 13.35 13.65 -12.06
C CYS A 61 13.47 15.18 -12.19
N SER A 62 12.49 15.81 -12.86
CA SER A 62 12.40 17.26 -12.90
C SER A 62 11.52 17.78 -11.76
N ALA A 63 11.73 19.04 -11.34
CA ALA A 63 10.89 19.73 -10.33
C ALA A 63 9.39 19.56 -10.59
N ARG A 64 9.00 19.71 -11.86
CA ARG A 64 7.62 19.50 -12.30
C ARG A 64 7.13 18.07 -12.06
N ARG A 65 7.95 17.06 -12.41
CA ARG A 65 7.59 15.64 -12.23
C ARG A 65 7.47 15.28 -10.75
N ALA A 66 8.41 15.72 -9.92
CA ALA A 66 8.37 15.51 -8.47
C ALA A 66 7.07 16.07 -7.88
N ARG A 67 6.73 17.32 -8.25
CA ARG A 67 5.51 17.97 -7.81
C ARG A 67 4.24 17.26 -8.29
N GLU A 68 4.17 16.90 -9.57
CA GLU A 68 3.03 16.16 -10.13
C GLU A 68 2.86 14.79 -9.46
N ARG A 69 3.96 14.07 -9.18
CA ARG A 69 3.91 12.79 -8.48
C ARG A 69 3.41 12.97 -7.04
N PHE A 70 3.95 13.94 -6.32
CA PHE A 70 3.52 14.27 -4.96
C PHE A 70 2.04 14.65 -4.89
N HIS A 71 1.55 15.48 -5.81
CA HIS A 71 0.13 15.82 -5.91
C HIS A 71 -0.74 14.59 -6.14
N LEU A 72 -0.30 13.69 -7.02
CA LEU A 72 -1.02 12.44 -7.29
C LEU A 72 -1.08 11.56 -6.02
N LEU A 73 0.01 11.49 -5.25
CA LEU A 73 0.04 10.76 -3.97
C LEU A 73 -0.96 11.35 -2.97
N LEU A 74 -1.00 12.68 -2.81
CA LEU A 74 -1.97 13.34 -1.94
C LEU A 74 -3.42 13.10 -2.36
N VAL A 75 -3.72 13.15 -3.67
CA VAL A 75 -5.07 12.87 -4.18
C VAL A 75 -5.47 11.42 -3.94
N GLN A 76 -4.56 10.47 -4.16
CA GLN A 76 -4.81 9.05 -3.91
C GLN A 76 -5.01 8.77 -2.42
N PHE A 77 -4.17 9.36 -1.57
CA PHE A 77 -4.27 9.24 -0.12
C PHE A 77 -5.63 9.73 0.38
N ARG A 78 -6.03 10.96 0.03
CA ARG A 78 -7.34 11.51 0.41
C ARG A 78 -8.51 10.66 -0.07
N ARG A 79 -8.41 10.08 -1.27
CA ARG A 79 -9.46 9.19 -1.79
C ARG A 79 -9.55 7.89 -0.99
N LYS A 80 -8.40 7.26 -0.71
CA LYS A 80 -8.33 6.04 0.09
C LYS A 80 -8.82 6.27 1.51
N ASP A 81 -8.38 7.34 2.16
CA ASP A 81 -8.82 7.70 3.51
C ASP A 81 -10.34 7.88 3.58
N ASN A 82 -10.94 8.60 2.62
CA ASN A 82 -12.41 8.71 2.53
C ASN A 82 -13.10 7.37 2.27
N GLU A 83 -12.48 6.46 1.52
CA GLU A 83 -13.02 5.13 1.24
C GLU A 83 -12.93 4.21 2.46
N ASN A 84 -11.82 4.26 3.20
CA ASN A 84 -11.60 3.52 4.43
C ASN A 84 -12.56 4.00 5.52
N ARG A 85 -12.65 5.32 5.76
CA ARG A 85 -13.63 5.91 6.70
C ARG A 85 -15.08 5.52 6.40
N ARG A 86 -15.43 5.31 5.13
CA ARG A 86 -16.78 4.86 4.73
C ARG A 86 -17.02 3.37 4.93
N LYS A 87 -15.97 2.53 4.91
CA LYS A 87 -16.09 1.07 4.90
C LYS A 87 -15.81 0.43 6.25
N SER A 88 -14.74 0.82 6.93
CA SER A 88 -14.25 0.12 8.12
C SER A 88 -14.64 0.83 9.43
N GLY A 89 -14.82 2.15 9.43
CA GLY A 89 -15.07 2.93 10.66
C GLY A 89 -13.94 2.85 11.69
N VAL A 90 -12.85 2.14 11.37
CA VAL A 90 -11.68 1.85 12.22
C VAL A 90 -10.44 2.29 11.45
N GLU A 91 -9.55 3.02 12.14
CA GLU A 91 -8.24 3.41 11.62
C GLU A 91 -7.37 2.15 11.47
N GLU A 92 -6.87 1.90 10.26
CA GLU A 92 -5.86 0.87 10.01
C GLU A 92 -4.47 1.42 10.35
N ASP A 93 -3.55 0.55 10.80
CA ASP A 93 -2.15 0.93 11.04
C ASP A 93 -1.51 1.47 9.76
N PHE A 94 -1.36 2.79 9.69
CA PHE A 94 -0.80 3.47 8.52
C PHE A 94 0.69 3.14 8.36
N GLY A 95 1.09 2.75 7.15
CA GLY A 95 2.50 2.65 6.79
C GLY A 95 3.19 4.03 6.88
N GLU A 96 4.52 4.04 7.02
CA GLU A 96 5.30 5.30 7.17
C GLU A 96 4.97 6.35 6.10
N LEU A 97 4.79 5.92 4.85
CA LEU A 97 4.40 6.79 3.73
C LEU A 97 3.05 7.49 3.97
N GLU A 98 2.07 6.76 4.52
CA GLU A 98 0.73 7.28 4.76
C GLU A 98 0.71 8.24 5.94
N ARG A 99 1.47 7.95 7.01
CA ARG A 99 1.68 8.89 8.12
C ARG A 99 2.26 10.22 7.63
N LEU A 100 3.33 10.17 6.84
CA LEU A 100 3.94 11.38 6.28
C LEU A 100 3.00 12.13 5.31
N LEU A 101 2.20 11.41 4.53
CA LEU A 101 1.19 12.03 3.66
C LEU A 101 0.06 12.69 4.44
N GLN A 102 -0.31 12.16 5.61
CA GLN A 102 -1.26 12.81 6.53
C GLN A 102 -0.68 14.12 7.06
N GLU A 103 0.51 14.08 7.65
CA GLU A 103 1.22 15.27 8.16
C GLU A 103 1.36 16.35 7.07
N LEU A 104 1.80 15.96 5.87
CA LEU A 104 1.92 16.87 4.73
C LEU A 104 0.58 17.36 4.19
N SER A 105 -0.49 16.55 4.28
CA SER A 105 -1.82 16.98 3.88
C SER A 105 -2.38 18.05 4.82
N ASP A 106 -2.09 17.93 6.11
CA ASP A 106 -2.48 18.92 7.12
C ASP A 106 -1.64 20.19 6.98
N LEU A 107 -0.31 20.07 6.83
CA LEU A 107 0.56 21.21 6.53
C LEU A 107 0.17 21.91 5.23
N ALA A 108 -0.22 21.16 4.19
CA ALA A 108 -0.72 21.74 2.95
C ALA A 108 -2.02 22.54 3.15
N ARG A 109 -2.90 22.15 4.09
CA ARG A 109 -4.10 22.92 4.42
C ARG A 109 -3.72 24.23 5.10
N ASP A 110 -2.79 24.18 6.05
CA ASP A 110 -2.34 25.34 6.82
C ASP A 110 -1.63 26.38 5.93
N CYS A 111 -0.81 25.92 4.97
CA CYS A 111 -0.17 26.78 3.98
C CYS A 111 -1.10 27.23 2.83
N GLY A 112 -2.38 26.84 2.82
CA GLY A 112 -3.30 27.12 1.72
C GLY A 112 -2.92 26.43 0.39
N TYR A 113 -2.05 25.43 0.44
CA TYR A 113 -1.55 24.70 -0.72
C TYR A 113 -2.62 23.77 -1.28
N LYS A 114 -3.12 24.08 -2.49
CA LYS A 114 -4.12 23.26 -3.18
C LYS A 114 -3.45 22.40 -4.26
N PRO A 115 -3.40 21.06 -4.09
CA PRO A 115 -2.99 20.17 -5.17
C PRO A 115 -3.91 20.40 -6.37
N ARG A 116 -3.36 20.71 -7.54
CA ARG A 116 -4.17 20.84 -8.76
C ARG A 116 -4.66 19.44 -9.12
N ALA A 117 -5.97 19.27 -9.25
CA ALA A 117 -6.53 18.06 -9.82
C ALA A 117 -5.96 17.90 -11.23
N VAL A 118 -5.26 16.79 -11.47
CA VAL A 118 -4.82 16.44 -12.82
C VAL A 118 -6.06 15.94 -13.55
N ASP A 119 -6.78 16.87 -14.18
CA ASP A 119 -7.88 16.53 -15.07
C ASP A 119 -7.32 15.64 -16.18
N ARG A 120 -7.58 14.34 -16.07
CA ARG A 120 -7.41 13.40 -17.19
C ARG A 120 -8.54 13.67 -18.19
N GLN A 121 -8.47 14.81 -18.88
CA GLN A 121 -9.20 15.01 -20.13
C GLN A 121 -8.60 14.06 -21.17
N ARG A 122 -9.08 12.81 -21.21
CA ARG A 122 -8.97 11.96 -22.38
C ARG A 122 -10.06 12.39 -23.37
N LYS A 123 -9.91 13.61 -23.91
CA LYS A 123 -10.72 14.10 -25.03
C LYS A 123 -10.18 13.43 -26.29
N GLN A 124 -10.94 12.48 -26.84
CA GLN A 124 -10.73 12.00 -28.20
C GLN A 124 -10.76 13.22 -29.12
N ARG A 125 -9.60 13.57 -29.67
CA ARG A 125 -9.43 14.67 -30.61
C ARG A 125 -9.81 14.12 -31.99
N SER A 126 -10.97 14.57 -32.44
CA SER A 126 -11.46 14.55 -33.82
C SER A 126 -10.44 15.14 -34.79
N THR A 127 -10.26 14.47 -35.93
CA THR A 127 -9.70 15.00 -37.18
C THR A 127 -10.83 15.56 -38.07
N PRO A 128 -10.72 16.75 -38.68
CA PRO A 128 -11.62 17.24 -39.73
C PRO A 128 -10.94 17.15 -41.13
N PRO A 129 -11.54 17.66 -42.23
CA PRO A 129 -12.71 17.15 -42.95
C PRO A 129 -12.38 16.85 -44.43
N SER A 130 -13.16 16.00 -45.11
CA SER A 130 -13.26 16.07 -46.57
C SER A 130 -14.69 15.75 -47.02
N ALA A 131 -15.21 16.64 -47.84
CA ALA A 131 -16.60 16.81 -48.21
C ALA A 131 -17.03 15.84 -49.32
N ALA A 132 -18.25 15.29 -49.22
CA ALA A 132 -19.24 15.29 -50.29
C ALA A 132 -20.53 14.54 -49.87
N SER A 133 -21.61 15.33 -49.79
CA SER A 133 -22.98 15.05 -50.25
C SER A 133 -23.88 13.98 -49.61
N SER A 134 -25.13 14.44 -49.42
CA SER A 134 -26.41 13.73 -49.57
C SER A 134 -27.01 13.03 -48.35
N GLU A 135 -27.97 13.73 -47.74
CA GLU A 135 -29.33 13.34 -47.30
C GLU A 135 -29.62 12.00 -46.57
N LEU A 136 -30.53 12.13 -45.60
CA LEU A 136 -31.18 11.19 -44.64
C LEU A 136 -31.67 9.85 -45.28
N PRO A 137 -32.09 8.76 -44.55
CA PRO A 137 -32.67 8.71 -43.19
C PRO A 137 -32.42 7.42 -42.33
N ASN A 138 -33.09 7.37 -41.17
CA ASN A 138 -33.62 6.21 -40.43
C ASN A 138 -32.75 5.17 -39.67
N SER A 139 -33.09 5.09 -38.38
CA SER A 139 -33.29 3.97 -37.44
C SER A 139 -32.47 2.66 -37.51
N SER A 140 -32.01 2.29 -36.31
CA SER A 140 -31.91 0.91 -35.79
C SER A 140 -31.01 -0.08 -36.52
N THR A 141 -29.86 -0.44 -35.94
CA THR A 141 -29.60 -1.80 -35.40
C THR A 141 -28.16 -2.05 -34.95
N ARG A 142 -28.05 -2.86 -33.88
CA ARG A 142 -27.05 -3.91 -33.64
C ARG A 142 -25.59 -3.50 -33.38
N ARG A 143 -25.18 -3.74 -32.13
CA ARG A 143 -23.92 -4.45 -31.85
C ARG A 143 -24.06 -5.44 -30.69
N ALA A 144 -24.42 -6.68 -31.05
CA ALA A 144 -23.84 -7.88 -30.43
C ALA A 144 -22.33 -7.89 -30.76
N LYS A 145 -21.38 -8.47 -30.05
CA LYS A 145 -21.25 -9.61 -29.12
C LYS A 145 -19.83 -9.35 -28.52
N THR A 146 -19.54 -9.53 -27.24
CA THR A 146 -19.08 -10.81 -26.69
C THR A 146 -18.91 -10.67 -25.17
N GLN A 147 -19.68 -11.40 -24.39
CA GLN A 147 -19.16 -12.11 -23.22
C GLN A 147 -20.13 -13.25 -22.89
N SER A 148 -19.84 -14.37 -23.55
CA SER A 148 -20.33 -15.70 -23.20
C SER A 148 -19.62 -16.15 -21.92
N LEU A 149 -20.30 -16.98 -21.12
CA LEU A 149 -19.89 -17.67 -19.89
C LEU A 149 -20.26 -16.98 -18.55
N ARG A 150 -21.58 -16.85 -18.27
CA ARG A 150 -22.21 -17.18 -16.97
C ARG A 150 -23.67 -16.69 -16.90
N MET A 151 -24.61 -17.32 -17.61
CA MET A 151 -26.04 -17.23 -17.27
C MET A 151 -26.78 -18.46 -17.80
N GLU A 152 -26.66 -19.58 -17.10
CA GLU A 152 -27.47 -20.80 -17.31
C GLU A 152 -28.00 -21.30 -15.95
N ALA A 153 -28.43 -20.36 -15.09
CA ALA A 153 -29.05 -20.70 -13.80
C ALA A 153 -30.01 -19.60 -13.28
N ALA A 154 -30.56 -18.78 -14.18
CA ALA A 154 -31.48 -17.69 -13.81
C ALA A 154 -32.67 -17.54 -14.76
N ALA A 155 -32.88 -18.47 -15.71
CA ALA A 155 -34.04 -18.45 -16.58
C ALA A 155 -35.29 -19.08 -15.93
N ASP A 156 -35.13 -20.03 -15.00
CA ASP A 156 -36.28 -20.73 -14.40
C ASP A 156 -36.93 -20.03 -13.20
N ARG A 157 -36.35 -18.95 -12.67
CA ARG A 157 -36.94 -18.23 -11.51
C ARG A 157 -37.64 -16.92 -11.84
N LEU A 158 -37.53 -16.43 -13.07
CA LEU A 158 -38.27 -15.24 -13.52
C LEU A 158 -39.64 -15.59 -14.12
N ALA A 159 -39.86 -16.82 -14.58
CA ALA A 159 -41.17 -17.27 -15.07
C ALA A 159 -42.21 -17.48 -13.95
N VAL A 160 -41.76 -17.81 -12.73
CA VAL A 160 -42.66 -18.02 -11.57
C VAL A 160 -43.14 -16.70 -10.95
N SER A 161 -42.39 -15.60 -11.15
CA SER A 161 -42.72 -14.27 -10.60
C SER A 161 -43.66 -13.45 -11.49
N THR A 162 -43.56 -13.60 -12.81
CA THR A 162 -44.51 -12.95 -13.74
C THR A 162 -45.84 -13.69 -13.84
N ALA A 163 -45.86 -15.02 -13.63
CA ALA A 163 -47.09 -15.80 -13.63
C ALA A 163 -47.99 -15.51 -12.40
N THR A 164 -47.41 -15.26 -11.22
CA THR A 164 -48.18 -14.88 -10.02
C THR A 164 -48.73 -13.47 -10.10
N PHE A 165 -48.03 -12.52 -10.74
CA PHE A 165 -48.54 -11.16 -10.94
C PHE A 165 -49.71 -11.11 -11.95
N ALA A 166 -49.66 -11.93 -13.00
CA ALA A 166 -50.74 -12.01 -14.00
C ALA A 166 -52.00 -12.72 -13.46
N ALA A 167 -51.84 -13.77 -12.66
CA ALA A 167 -52.98 -14.53 -12.10
C ALA A 167 -53.75 -13.75 -11.02
N VAL A 168 -53.05 -12.96 -10.19
CA VAL A 168 -53.70 -12.11 -9.15
C VAL A 168 -54.45 -10.94 -9.78
N SER A 169 -53.99 -10.41 -10.92
CA SER A 169 -54.66 -9.31 -11.62
C SER A 169 -55.90 -9.76 -12.41
N ALA A 170 -56.01 -11.05 -12.78
CA ALA A 170 -57.17 -11.59 -13.47
C ALA A 170 -58.32 -12.00 -12.53
N ALA A 171 -58.03 -12.32 -11.27
CA ALA A 171 -59.04 -12.69 -10.26
C ALA A 171 -59.67 -11.47 -9.53
N ALA A 172 -59.18 -10.26 -9.77
CA ALA A 172 -59.61 -9.02 -9.13
C ALA A 172 -60.68 -8.24 -9.93
N ALA A 173 -61.38 -8.91 -10.84
CA ALA A 173 -62.44 -8.29 -11.64
C ALA A 173 -63.81 -8.24 -10.95
N ASP A 174 -64.00 -8.97 -9.84
CA ASP A 174 -65.26 -8.94 -9.07
C ASP A 174 -64.99 -8.82 -7.57
N ASN A 175 -65.51 -7.73 -7.00
CA ASN A 175 -65.69 -7.40 -5.57
C ASN A 175 -64.50 -6.82 -4.77
N HIS A 176 -64.71 -5.55 -4.40
CA HIS A 176 -64.21 -4.83 -3.23
C HIS A 176 -62.74 -4.35 -3.22
N PRO A 177 -62.47 -3.02 -3.24
CA PRO A 177 -61.14 -2.46 -3.51
C PRO A 177 -60.13 -2.46 -2.34
N ASP A 178 -60.45 -3.03 -1.18
CA ASP A 178 -59.70 -2.74 0.07
C ASP A 178 -58.81 -3.89 0.60
N LEU A 179 -59.05 -5.14 0.18
CA LEU A 179 -58.31 -6.32 0.71
C LEU A 179 -57.14 -6.78 -0.17
N GLY A 180 -57.11 -6.38 -1.45
CA GLY A 180 -56.04 -6.74 -2.38
C GLY A 180 -54.71 -6.01 -2.12
N VAL A 181 -54.80 -4.77 -1.64
CA VAL A 181 -53.62 -3.93 -1.33
C VAL A 181 -52.91 -4.45 -0.06
N GLN A 182 -53.65 -4.94 0.93
CA GLN A 182 -53.08 -5.49 2.16
C GLN A 182 -52.25 -6.75 1.90
N ARG A 183 -52.76 -7.71 1.11
CA ARG A 183 -52.01 -8.95 0.79
C ARG A 183 -50.76 -8.69 -0.07
N HIS A 184 -50.83 -7.76 -1.01
CA HIS A 184 -49.66 -7.39 -1.81
C HIS A 184 -48.55 -6.77 -0.95
N ASN A 185 -48.92 -5.95 0.03
CA ASN A 185 -47.98 -5.37 0.98
C ASN A 185 -47.36 -6.44 1.89
N GLU A 186 -48.13 -7.41 2.37
CA GLU A 186 -47.62 -8.53 3.18
C GLU A 186 -46.59 -9.39 2.43
N VAL A 187 -46.87 -9.75 1.18
CA VAL A 187 -45.93 -10.53 0.36
C VAL A 187 -44.65 -9.73 0.08
N THR A 188 -44.79 -8.43 -0.16
CA THR A 188 -43.64 -7.53 -0.38
C THR A 188 -42.80 -7.41 0.89
N ILE A 189 -43.42 -7.24 2.05
CA ILE A 189 -42.74 -7.18 3.36
C ILE A 189 -42.01 -8.50 3.65
N ALA A 190 -42.68 -9.64 3.49
CA ALA A 190 -42.08 -10.95 3.71
C ALA A 190 -40.86 -11.20 2.79
N TYR A 191 -40.92 -10.75 1.53
CA TYR A 191 -39.79 -10.82 0.61
C TYR A 191 -38.61 -9.94 1.06
N LEU A 192 -38.88 -8.71 1.51
CA LEU A 192 -37.85 -7.81 2.01
C LEU A 192 -37.19 -8.36 3.28
N GLU A 193 -37.96 -8.95 4.19
CA GLU A 193 -37.43 -9.62 5.39
C GLU A 193 -36.60 -10.86 5.05
N ALA A 194 -37.05 -11.69 4.11
CA ALA A 194 -36.30 -12.87 3.66
C ALA A 194 -34.99 -12.45 2.99
N ARG A 195 -35.01 -11.39 2.18
CA ARG A 195 -33.81 -10.81 1.57
C ARG A 195 -32.86 -10.26 2.63
N SER A 196 -33.37 -9.49 3.59
CA SER A 196 -32.58 -8.94 4.70
C SER A 196 -31.92 -10.05 5.51
N ARG A 197 -32.67 -11.11 5.87
CA ARG A 197 -32.14 -12.29 6.57
C ARG A 197 -31.02 -12.97 5.79
N ARG A 198 -31.19 -13.14 4.48
CA ARG A 198 -30.17 -13.74 3.62
C ARG A 198 -28.91 -12.87 3.51
N GLU A 199 -29.07 -11.56 3.43
CA GLU A 199 -27.95 -10.62 3.43
C GLU A 199 -27.20 -10.64 4.79
N HIS A 200 -27.93 -10.70 5.90
CA HIS A 200 -27.33 -10.88 7.24
C HIS A 200 -26.59 -12.21 7.37
N GLU A 201 -27.16 -13.29 6.86
CA GLU A 201 -26.50 -14.60 6.89
C GLU A 201 -25.19 -14.61 6.09
N ILE A 202 -25.18 -13.99 4.91
CA ILE A 202 -23.97 -13.84 4.09
C ILE A 202 -22.93 -12.98 4.82
N ASN A 203 -23.36 -11.88 5.46
CA ASN A 203 -22.47 -11.01 6.22
C ASN A 203 -21.89 -11.74 7.44
N ASN A 204 -22.69 -12.49 8.20
CA ASN A 204 -22.21 -13.28 9.34
C ASN A 204 -21.18 -14.31 8.89
N ARG A 205 -21.45 -15.06 7.82
CA ARG A 205 -20.47 -16.01 7.26
C ARG A 205 -19.17 -15.33 6.81
N ARG A 206 -19.27 -14.11 6.30
CA ARG A 206 -18.08 -13.32 5.93
C ARG A 206 -17.28 -12.91 7.17
N LEU A 207 -17.95 -12.45 8.22
CA LEU A 207 -17.32 -12.10 9.50
C LEU A 207 -16.62 -13.32 10.11
N ASP A 208 -17.28 -14.48 10.17
CA ASP A 208 -16.68 -15.71 10.69
C ASP A 208 -15.39 -16.11 9.94
N LEU A 209 -15.38 -15.95 8.61
CA LEU A 209 -14.19 -16.23 7.79
C LEU A 209 -13.07 -15.23 8.04
N GLU A 210 -13.42 -13.97 8.23
CA GLU A 210 -12.48 -12.90 8.54
C GLU A 210 -11.86 -13.07 9.93
N GLU A 211 -12.67 -13.40 10.94
CA GLU A 211 -12.22 -13.76 12.28
C GLU A 211 -11.25 -14.94 12.26
N ARG A 212 -11.58 -16.00 11.52
CA ARG A 212 -10.67 -17.16 11.37
C ARG A 212 -9.35 -16.78 10.72
N ARG A 213 -9.39 -15.93 9.70
CA ARG A 213 -8.18 -15.45 9.01
C ARG A 213 -7.32 -14.58 9.93
N LEU A 214 -7.94 -13.68 10.68
CA LEU A 214 -7.24 -12.86 11.68
C LEU A 214 -6.62 -13.73 12.77
N HIS A 215 -7.36 -14.73 13.26
CA HIS A 215 -6.86 -15.67 14.25
C HIS A 215 -5.64 -16.45 13.75
N GLN A 216 -5.67 -16.92 12.50
CA GLN A 216 -4.51 -17.59 11.87
C GLN A 216 -3.31 -16.65 11.77
N SER A 217 -3.53 -15.42 11.28
CA SER A 217 -2.45 -14.44 11.15
C SER A 217 -1.87 -14.03 12.52
N ALA A 218 -2.70 -13.86 13.54
CA ALA A 218 -2.27 -13.58 14.90
C ALA A 218 -1.46 -14.74 15.49
N LYS A 219 -1.88 -15.98 15.22
CA LYS A 219 -1.13 -17.17 15.64
C LYS A 219 0.24 -17.25 14.96
N GLU A 220 0.30 -17.05 13.65
CA GLU A 220 1.56 -17.02 12.90
C GLU A 220 2.49 -15.92 13.42
N HIS A 221 1.96 -14.72 13.70
CA HIS A 221 2.75 -13.64 14.26
C HIS A 221 3.26 -13.96 15.67
N ALA A 222 2.43 -14.55 16.52
CA ALA A 222 2.83 -14.98 17.85
C ALA A 222 3.92 -16.08 17.80
N ASP A 223 3.80 -17.03 16.87
CA ASP A 223 4.80 -18.08 16.69
C ASP A 223 6.13 -17.51 16.16
N HIS A 224 6.09 -16.50 15.27
CA HIS A 224 7.27 -15.76 14.85
C HIS A 224 7.97 -15.02 16.00
N ILE A 225 7.20 -14.37 16.88
CA ILE A 225 7.74 -13.69 18.06
C ILE A 225 8.41 -14.72 18.98
N ARG A 226 7.73 -15.82 19.30
CA ARG A 226 8.27 -16.89 20.16
C ARG A 226 9.56 -17.49 19.61
N LEU A 227 9.60 -17.74 18.30
CA LEU A 227 10.81 -18.25 17.65
C LEU A 227 11.96 -17.26 17.81
N ARG A 228 11.70 -15.97 17.60
CA ARG A 228 12.71 -14.93 17.74
C ARG A 228 13.22 -14.79 19.18
N GLU A 229 12.33 -14.92 20.16
CA GLU A 229 12.70 -14.92 21.58
C GLU A 229 13.59 -16.12 21.92
N ALA A 230 13.23 -17.32 21.45
CA ALA A 230 14.04 -18.52 21.64
C ALA A 230 15.45 -18.39 21.04
N GLU A 231 15.57 -17.87 19.81
CA GLU A 231 16.88 -17.59 19.19
C GLU A 231 17.73 -16.60 20.01
N LEU A 232 17.09 -15.58 20.60
CA LEU A 232 17.79 -14.61 21.42
C LEU A 232 18.26 -15.21 22.73
N GLU A 233 17.47 -16.08 23.36
CA GLU A 233 17.87 -16.80 24.57
C GLU A 233 19.00 -17.80 24.29
N GLU A 234 18.95 -18.55 23.20
CA GLU A 234 20.04 -19.44 22.79
C GLU A 234 21.35 -18.66 22.60
N ARG A 235 21.31 -17.53 21.88
CA ARG A 235 22.49 -16.67 21.70
C ARG A 235 23.02 -16.08 23.01
N LYS A 236 22.16 -15.82 24.00
CA LYS A 236 22.60 -15.37 25.32
C LYS A 236 23.33 -16.49 26.05
N LEU A 237 22.78 -17.71 26.02
CA LEU A 237 23.38 -18.88 26.64
C LEU A 237 24.75 -19.20 26.01
N GLU A 238 24.86 -19.17 24.68
CA GLU A 238 26.14 -19.36 23.98
C GLU A 238 27.20 -18.35 24.43
N ARG A 239 26.82 -17.06 24.55
CA ARG A 239 27.73 -16.01 25.01
C ARG A 239 28.17 -16.23 26.46
N GLN A 240 27.26 -16.69 27.32
CA GLN A 240 27.58 -17.00 28.71
C GLN A 240 28.54 -18.20 28.79
N ALA A 241 28.25 -19.29 28.09
CA ALA A 241 29.10 -20.48 28.04
C ALA A 241 30.52 -20.13 27.54
N LEU A 242 30.63 -19.34 26.47
CA LEU A 242 31.91 -18.89 25.92
C LEU A 242 32.67 -17.97 26.91
N ALA A 243 31.96 -17.15 27.68
CA ALA A 243 32.58 -16.32 28.71
C ALA A 243 33.09 -17.17 29.88
N GLU A 244 32.35 -18.20 30.27
CA GLU A 244 32.77 -19.16 31.30
C GLU A 244 33.98 -19.98 30.85
N GLU A 245 33.99 -20.49 29.62
CA GLU A 245 35.14 -21.18 29.04
C GLU A 245 36.38 -20.30 29.06
N ARG A 246 36.26 -19.04 28.63
CA ARG A 246 37.37 -18.07 28.69
C ARG A 246 37.85 -17.83 30.12
N ARG A 247 36.93 -17.78 31.09
CA ARG A 247 37.27 -17.61 32.51
C ARG A 247 38.03 -18.82 33.04
N LEU A 248 37.59 -20.03 32.69
CA LEU A 248 38.27 -21.28 33.06
C LEU A 248 39.69 -21.33 32.47
N MET A 249 39.82 -21.08 31.17
CA MET A 249 41.12 -21.03 30.49
C MET A 249 42.06 -19.98 31.09
N ALA A 250 41.53 -18.81 31.48
CA ALA A 250 42.31 -17.78 32.17
C ALA A 250 42.77 -18.24 33.57
N SER A 251 41.89 -18.89 34.32
CA SER A 251 42.20 -19.45 35.65
C SER A 251 43.26 -20.55 35.56
N GLU A 252 43.13 -21.47 34.60
CA GLU A 252 44.11 -22.54 34.38
C GLU A 252 45.49 -21.97 34.00
N ARG A 253 45.49 -20.97 33.10
CA ARG A 253 46.72 -20.26 32.73
C ARG A 253 47.36 -19.57 33.94
N GLN A 254 46.58 -18.95 34.81
CA GLN A 254 47.07 -18.33 36.05
C GLN A 254 47.68 -19.38 36.99
N ALA A 255 47.00 -20.51 37.22
CA ALA A 255 47.51 -21.58 38.07
C ALA A 255 48.85 -22.14 37.56
N LEU A 256 49.03 -22.29 36.25
CA LEU A 256 50.31 -22.70 35.67
C LEU A 256 51.41 -21.67 35.92
N LEU A 257 51.12 -20.38 35.74
CA LEU A 257 52.09 -19.31 36.03
C LEU A 257 52.49 -19.30 37.50
N GLU A 258 51.54 -19.51 38.42
CA GLU A 258 51.81 -19.62 39.85
C GLU A 258 52.71 -20.82 40.16
N GLN A 259 52.47 -21.99 39.55
CA GLN A 259 53.34 -23.16 39.69
C GLN A 259 54.78 -22.86 39.22
N TYR A 260 54.93 -22.24 38.04
CA TYR A 260 56.24 -21.83 37.54
C TYR A 260 56.94 -20.83 38.46
N GLN A 261 56.18 -19.88 39.01
CA GLN A 261 56.72 -18.89 39.94
C GLN A 261 57.25 -19.56 41.22
N VAL A 262 56.51 -20.52 41.78
CA VAL A 262 56.96 -21.30 42.94
C VAL A 262 58.25 -22.07 42.63
N GLN A 263 58.36 -22.67 41.45
CA GLN A 263 59.59 -23.35 41.02
C GLN A 263 60.78 -22.38 40.90
N LEU A 264 60.57 -21.21 40.29
CA LEU A 264 61.61 -20.18 40.18
C LEU A 264 62.07 -19.70 41.55
N ASP A 265 61.15 -19.47 42.47
CA ASP A 265 61.48 -19.00 43.81
C ASP A 265 62.21 -20.06 44.64
N MET A 266 61.89 -21.35 44.45
CA MET A 266 62.67 -22.46 45.00
C MET A 266 64.10 -22.50 44.44
N LEU A 267 64.27 -22.37 43.12
CA LEU A 267 65.58 -22.35 42.48
C LEU A 267 66.43 -21.15 42.94
N LYS A 268 65.82 -19.97 43.08
CA LYS A 268 66.51 -18.79 43.63
C LYS A 268 67.00 -19.04 45.06
N ARG A 269 66.18 -19.62 45.93
CA ARG A 269 66.60 -19.98 47.30
C ARG A 269 67.78 -20.94 47.30
N LEU A 270 67.75 -21.98 46.46
CA LEU A 270 68.88 -22.92 46.32
C LEU A 270 70.14 -22.21 45.81
N HIS A 271 70.02 -21.31 44.84
CA HIS A 271 71.13 -20.50 44.35
C HIS A 271 71.73 -19.60 45.45
N ASP A 272 70.88 -18.94 46.24
CA ASP A 272 71.29 -18.10 47.36
C ASP A 272 72.01 -18.90 48.45
N GLU A 273 71.58 -20.13 48.72
CA GLU A 273 72.28 -21.03 49.66
C GLU A 273 73.67 -21.44 49.16
N VAL A 274 73.80 -21.76 47.87
CA VAL A 274 75.09 -22.14 47.27
C VAL A 274 76.05 -20.95 47.26
N THR A 275 75.57 -19.76 46.92
CA THR A 275 76.40 -18.54 46.87
C THR A 275 76.82 -18.07 48.25
N LYS A 276 75.97 -18.18 49.28
CA LYS A 276 76.33 -17.86 50.68
C LYS A 276 77.36 -18.82 51.30
N LYS A 277 77.50 -20.04 50.78
CA LYS A 277 78.43 -21.06 51.29
C LYS A 277 79.82 -21.03 50.62
N LYS A 278 80.09 -20.08 49.71
CA LYS A 278 81.41 -19.87 49.12
C LYS A 278 82.22 -18.90 50.01
N PRO A 279 83.25 -19.37 50.75
CA PRO A 279 84.12 -18.52 51.56
C PRO A 279 85.04 -17.63 50.71
#